data_AF-A0A0F5PSV0-F1
#
_entry.id   AF-A0A0F5PSV0-F1
#
_cell.length_a   1.000
_cell.length_b   1.000
_cell.length_c   1.000
_cell.angle_alpha   90.00
_cell.angle_beta   90.00
_cell.angle_gamma   90.00
#
_symmetry.space_group_name_H-M   'P 1'
#
loop_
_entity.id
_entity.type
_entity.pdbx_description
1 polymer ?
#
loop_
_entity_poly.entity_id
_entity_poly.type
_entity_poly.pdbx_seq_one_letter_code
_entity_poly.pdbx_strand_id
1 'polypeptide(L)'
;MDFLGSVTFKDGYFKPIGCKGWYKKGGKRAEFDEQPIEACESALMYIEAYRVFGEEEYLNKAKKCYRWFLGENSQNISLVDEETGGCYDGITEDGVNLNEGAESLISLIMTDMVVNHSSKVFK
;
A
#
# COMPACT_ATOMS: atom_id res chain seq x y z
N MET A 1 -0.63 -16.56 -1.25
CA MET A 1 -0.33 -15.19 -0.76
C MET A 1 0.11 -15.17 0.71
N ASP A 2 0.11 -16.32 1.38
CA ASP A 2 0.10 -16.40 2.84
C ASP A 2 1.38 -15.88 3.49
N PHE A 3 2.54 -16.16 2.89
CA PHE A 3 3.81 -15.68 3.42
C PHE A 3 3.86 -14.14 3.44
N LEU A 4 3.78 -13.50 2.27
CA LEU A 4 3.89 -12.04 2.19
C LEU A 4 2.75 -11.36 2.96
N GLY A 5 1.51 -11.84 2.81
CA GLY A 5 0.35 -11.31 3.52
C GLY A 5 0.47 -11.43 5.05
N SER A 6 1.00 -12.53 5.59
CA SER A 6 1.23 -12.67 7.03
C SER A 6 2.26 -11.68 7.59
N VAL A 7 3.14 -11.16 6.74
CA VAL A 7 4.17 -10.19 7.13
C VAL A 7 3.66 -8.77 6.93
N THR A 8 2.96 -8.48 5.84
CA THR A 8 2.50 -7.13 5.52
C THR A 8 1.17 -6.75 6.16
N PHE A 9 0.44 -7.67 6.80
CA PHE A 9 -0.85 -7.39 7.48
C PHE A 9 -0.86 -7.87 8.94
N LYS A 10 0.12 -7.47 9.74
CA LYS A 10 0.32 -8.02 11.09
C LYS A 10 -0.45 -7.30 12.21
N ASP A 11 -0.76 -6.02 12.02
CA ASP A 11 -1.26 -5.14 13.10
C ASP A 11 -2.59 -4.45 12.73
N GLY A 12 -3.40 -5.11 11.90
CA GLY A 12 -4.69 -4.60 11.46
C GLY A 12 -4.64 -3.71 10.22
N TYR A 13 -3.49 -3.14 9.89
CA TYR A 13 -3.24 -2.32 8.70
C TYR A 13 -2.21 -2.97 7.75
N PHE A 14 -2.05 -2.39 6.55
CA PHE A 14 -1.00 -2.79 5.61
C PHE A 14 0.33 -2.11 5.98
N LYS A 15 1.40 -2.87 6.18
CA LYS A 15 2.75 -2.36 6.39
C LYS A 15 3.70 -3.01 5.39
N PRO A 16 4.19 -2.30 4.37
CA PRO A 16 5.18 -2.86 3.46
C PRO A 16 6.50 -3.11 4.19
N ILE A 17 7.35 -3.93 3.57
CA ILE A 17 8.67 -4.21 4.10
C ILE A 17 9.59 -3.08 3.63
N GLY A 18 10.31 -2.45 4.56
CA GLY A 18 11.24 -1.38 4.24
C GLY A 18 12.35 -1.79 3.27
N CYS A 19 12.99 -0.81 2.64
CA CYS A 19 14.00 -1.05 1.59
C CYS A 19 15.40 -1.44 2.12
N LYS A 20 15.63 -1.36 3.44
CA LYS A 20 16.97 -1.57 4.03
C LYS A 20 17.37 -3.06 4.05
N GLY A 21 17.83 -3.53 2.89
CA GLY A 21 18.29 -4.90 2.67
C GLY A 21 17.14 -5.88 2.39
N TRP A 22 17.51 -7.13 2.12
CA TRP A 22 16.55 -8.17 1.77
C TRP A 22 15.88 -8.79 2.99
N TYR A 23 14.55 -8.85 2.98
CA TYR A 23 13.81 -9.65 3.95
C TYR A 23 13.90 -11.14 3.61
N LYS A 24 14.58 -11.89 4.47
CA LYS A 24 14.62 -13.36 4.42
C LYS A 24 13.49 -13.93 5.29
N LYS A 25 12.82 -14.98 4.81
CA LYS A 25 11.76 -15.67 5.56
C LYS A 25 12.25 -16.07 6.96
N GLY A 26 11.55 -15.60 7.99
CA GLY A 26 11.89 -15.83 9.40
C GLY A 26 13.00 -14.92 9.96
N GLY A 27 13.58 -14.04 9.14
CA GLY A 27 14.57 -13.05 9.56
C GLY A 27 13.94 -11.76 10.10
N LYS A 28 14.79 -10.76 10.33
CA LYS A 28 14.36 -9.40 10.69
C LYS A 28 14.10 -8.60 9.41
N ARG A 29 12.92 -7.99 9.31
CA ARG A 29 12.57 -7.08 8.21
C ARG A 29 13.05 -5.66 8.52
N ALA A 30 13.24 -4.85 7.48
CA ALA A 30 13.32 -3.41 7.64
C ALA A 30 11.92 -2.86 7.97
N GLU A 31 11.87 -1.91 8.90
CA GLU A 31 10.61 -1.40 9.46
C GLU A 31 10.13 -0.08 8.85
N PHE A 32 10.99 0.61 8.10
CA PHE A 32 10.77 1.95 7.54
C PHE A 32 11.30 2.04 6.12
N ASP A 33 11.02 3.18 5.48
CA ASP A 33 11.06 3.36 4.03
C ASP A 33 9.93 2.56 3.37
N GLU A 34 8.73 2.80 3.89
CA GLU A 34 7.48 2.27 3.32
C GLU A 34 7.10 3.14 2.11
N GLN A 35 7.07 2.57 0.90
CA GLN A 35 6.86 3.38 -0.31
C GLN A 35 5.46 3.17 -0.92
N PRO A 36 4.91 4.20 -1.58
CA PRO A 36 3.66 4.12 -2.33
C PRO A 36 3.57 2.95 -3.31
N ILE A 37 4.69 2.58 -3.96
CA ILE A 37 4.71 1.53 -4.98
C ILE A 37 4.36 0.16 -4.39
N GLU A 38 4.85 -0.20 -3.19
CA GLU A 38 4.50 -1.49 -2.59
C GLU A 38 3.01 -1.56 -2.20
N ALA A 39 2.43 -0.45 -1.77
CA ALA A 39 1.00 -0.37 -1.48
C ALA A 39 0.17 -0.57 -2.75
N CYS A 40 0.56 0.09 -3.84
CA CYS A 40 -0.10 -0.03 -5.14
C CYS A 40 -0.02 -1.44 -5.72
N GLU A 41 1.18 -2.02 -5.78
CA GLU A 41 1.37 -3.37 -6.30
C GLU A 41 0.63 -4.43 -5.46
N SER A 42 0.63 -4.26 -4.13
CA SER A 42 -0.15 -5.13 -3.24
C SER A 42 -1.65 -5.00 -3.50
N ALA A 43 -2.16 -3.78 -3.67
CA ALA A 43 -3.57 -3.55 -3.99
C ALA A 43 -3.96 -4.21 -5.32
N LEU A 44 -3.15 -4.03 -6.37
CA LEU A 44 -3.36 -4.65 -7.68
C LEU A 44 -3.40 -6.17 -7.58
N MET A 45 -2.42 -6.76 -6.88
CA MET A 45 -2.35 -8.20 -6.67
C MET A 45 -3.58 -8.75 -5.93
N TYR A 46 -4.03 -8.08 -4.86
CA TYR A 46 -5.21 -8.51 -4.12
C TYR A 46 -6.53 -8.30 -4.87
N ILE A 47 -6.65 -7.24 -5.68
CA ILE A 47 -7.81 -7.07 -6.57
C ILE A 47 -7.86 -8.21 -7.60
N GLU A 48 -6.72 -8.60 -8.16
CA GLU A 48 -6.68 -9.70 -9.12
C GLU A 48 -6.98 -11.04 -8.44
N ALA A 49 -6.45 -11.28 -7.24
CA ALA A 49 -6.81 -12.44 -6.43
C ALA A 49 -8.32 -12.50 -6.15
N TYR A 50 -8.95 -11.37 -5.81
CA TYR A 50 -10.40 -11.28 -5.63
C TYR A 50 -11.16 -11.64 -6.91
N ARG A 51 -10.71 -11.18 -8.09
CA ARG A 51 -11.35 -11.52 -9.38
C ARG A 51 -11.27 -13.00 -9.72
N VAL A 52 -10.14 -13.64 -9.42
CA VAL A 52 -9.91 -15.06 -9.73
C VAL A 52 -10.63 -15.98 -8.75
N PHE A 53 -10.56 -15.69 -7.45
CA PHE A 53 -11.03 -16.59 -6.40
C PHE A 53 -12.40 -16.20 -5.81
N GLY A 54 -12.83 -14.94 -5.94
CA GLY A 54 -14.11 -14.45 -5.41
C GLY A 54 -14.15 -14.30 -3.87
N GLU A 55 -13.02 -14.41 -3.18
CA GLU A 55 -12.96 -14.34 -1.72
C GLU A 55 -12.85 -12.89 -1.23
N GLU A 56 -13.84 -12.42 -0.46
CA GLU A 56 -13.93 -11.05 0.08
C GLU A 56 -12.71 -10.62 0.91
N GLU A 57 -11.97 -11.57 1.49
CA GLU A 57 -10.74 -11.27 2.22
C GLU A 57 -9.72 -10.55 1.34
N TYR A 58 -9.60 -10.92 0.07
CA TYR A 58 -8.67 -10.26 -0.86
C TYR A 58 -9.10 -8.82 -1.15
N LEU A 59 -10.39 -8.58 -1.38
CA LEU A 59 -10.92 -7.22 -1.56
C LEU A 59 -10.66 -6.35 -0.32
N ASN A 60 -10.84 -6.93 0.88
CA ASN A 60 -10.56 -6.22 2.13
C ASN A 60 -9.07 -5.90 2.30
N LYS A 61 -8.16 -6.77 1.87
CA LYS A 61 -6.71 -6.49 1.87
C LYS A 61 -6.34 -5.38 0.88
N ALA A 62 -6.92 -5.39 -0.33
CA ALA A 62 -6.72 -4.29 -1.28
C ALA A 62 -7.19 -2.94 -0.72
N LYS A 63 -8.35 -2.91 -0.06
CA LYS A 63 -8.86 -1.71 0.63
C LYS A 63 -7.91 -1.23 1.74
N LYS A 64 -7.29 -2.13 2.50
CA LYS A 64 -6.28 -1.77 3.50
C LYS A 64 -5.03 -1.13 2.88
N CYS A 65 -4.58 -1.61 1.70
CA CYS A 65 -3.51 -0.94 0.97
C CYS A 65 -3.90 0.49 0.58
N TYR A 66 -5.13 0.71 0.12
CA TYR A 66 -5.61 2.07 -0.16
C TYR A 66 -5.66 2.94 1.11
N ARG A 67 -6.16 2.41 2.22
CA ARG A 67 -6.24 3.16 3.48
C ARG A 67 -4.87 3.49 4.10
N TRP A 68 -3.81 2.76 3.74
CA TRP A 68 -2.44 3.12 4.10
C TRP A 68 -2.07 4.52 3.62
N PHE A 69 -2.47 4.92 2.41
CA PHE A 69 -2.28 6.29 1.91
C PHE A 69 -3.02 7.34 2.74
N LEU A 70 -4.14 6.95 3.36
CA LEU A 70 -5.01 7.85 4.14
C LEU A 70 -4.65 7.91 5.63
N GLY A 71 -3.56 7.26 6.04
CA GLY A 71 -3.13 7.25 7.44
C GLY A 71 -3.46 5.98 8.22
N GLU A 72 -4.07 4.94 7.63
CA GLU A 72 -4.06 3.61 8.27
C GLU A 72 -2.71 2.91 8.05
N ASN A 73 -1.65 3.48 8.62
CA ASN A 73 -0.27 3.06 8.44
C ASN A 73 0.54 3.10 9.74
N SER A 74 1.84 2.81 9.65
CA SER A 74 2.71 2.65 10.82
C SER A 74 2.89 3.90 11.67
N GLN A 75 2.61 5.09 11.13
CA GLN A 75 2.75 6.36 11.84
C GLN A 75 1.43 7.12 12.02
N ASN A 76 0.32 6.62 11.47
CA ASN A 76 -0.99 7.29 11.47
C ASN A 76 -0.97 8.65 10.76
N ILE A 77 -0.26 8.77 9.63
CA ILE A 77 -0.11 10.04 8.88
C ILE A 77 -0.56 9.84 7.44
N SER A 78 -1.35 10.77 6.89
CA SER A 78 -1.72 10.76 5.47
C SER A 78 -0.50 10.95 4.57
N LEU A 79 -0.42 10.14 3.50
CA LEU A 79 0.50 10.38 2.39
C LEU A 79 -0.14 11.22 1.28
N VAL A 80 -1.42 11.53 1.37
CA VAL A 80 -2.09 12.44 0.43
C VAL A 80 -1.91 13.87 0.95
N ASP A 81 -1.34 14.74 0.12
CA ASP A 81 -1.31 16.18 0.38
C ASP A 81 -2.71 16.76 0.15
N GLU A 82 -3.30 17.32 1.21
CA GLU A 82 -4.64 17.89 1.18
C GLU A 82 -4.71 19.20 0.38
N GLU A 83 -3.59 19.92 0.23
CA GLU A 83 -3.57 21.19 -0.52
C GLU A 83 -3.51 20.96 -2.03
N THR A 84 -2.66 20.03 -2.46
CA THR A 84 -2.37 19.80 -3.89
C THR A 84 -3.08 18.58 -4.47
N GLY A 85 -3.50 17.63 -3.63
CA GLY A 85 -3.89 16.29 -4.05
C GLY A 85 -2.70 15.40 -4.46
N GLY A 86 -1.48 15.83 -4.18
CA GLY A 86 -0.24 15.10 -4.40
C GLY A 86 -0.11 13.88 -3.48
N CYS A 87 0.94 13.09 -3.71
CA CYS A 87 1.27 11.94 -2.89
C CYS A 87 2.72 12.00 -2.44
N TYR A 88 2.91 11.98 -1.12
CA TYR A 88 4.21 11.93 -0.47
C TYR A 88 4.93 10.60 -0.74
N ASP A 89 6.26 10.67 -0.79
CA ASP A 89 7.16 9.63 -1.30
C ASP A 89 7.49 8.53 -0.29
N GLY A 90 6.76 8.44 0.81
CA GLY A 90 6.82 7.31 1.74
C GLY A 90 6.94 7.68 3.21
N ILE A 91 7.04 6.66 4.06
CA ILE A 91 7.18 6.79 5.51
C ILE A 91 8.57 6.32 5.92
N THR A 92 9.35 7.24 6.47
CA THR A 92 10.70 7.01 7.01
C THR A 92 10.65 6.86 8.54
N GLU A 93 11.80 6.59 9.17
CA GLU A 93 11.89 6.55 10.63
C GLU A 93 11.54 7.91 11.27
N ASP A 94 11.87 9.02 10.59
CA ASP A 94 11.69 10.38 11.09
C ASP A 94 10.33 11.01 10.73
N GLY A 95 9.52 10.33 9.92
CA GLY A 95 8.24 10.85 9.44
C GLY A 95 7.99 10.61 7.96
N VAL A 96 6.97 11.28 7.43
CA VAL A 96 6.64 11.27 6.00
C VAL A 96 7.72 12.00 5.20
N ASN A 97 8.17 11.38 4.11
CA ASN A 97 9.00 12.02 3.09
C ASN A 97 8.11 12.93 2.22
N LEU A 98 8.22 14.25 2.40
CA LEU A 98 7.36 15.24 1.75
C LEU A 98 7.62 15.43 0.24
N ASN A 99 8.54 14.67 -0.37
CA ASN A 99 8.69 14.69 -1.82
C ASN A 99 7.41 14.17 -2.49
N GLU A 100 7.04 14.76 -3.63
CA GLU A 100 5.86 14.37 -4.40
C GLU A 100 6.26 13.88 -5.79
N GLY A 101 6.90 12.72 -5.82
CA GLY A 101 7.34 12.11 -7.07
C GLY A 101 6.17 11.66 -7.95
N ALA A 102 6.41 11.58 -9.26
CA ALA A 102 5.42 11.04 -10.20
C ALA A 102 5.05 9.57 -9.88
N GLU A 103 6.00 8.77 -9.40
CA GLU A 103 5.76 7.38 -9.00
C GLU A 103 4.76 7.29 -7.85
N SER A 104 4.92 8.13 -6.83
CA SER A 104 4.05 8.21 -5.65
C SER A 104 2.63 8.58 -6.05
N LEU A 105 2.47 9.62 -6.88
CA LEU A 105 1.18 10.06 -7.38
C LEU A 105 0.50 9.01 -8.26
N ILE A 106 1.24 8.39 -9.19
CA ILE A 106 0.71 7.33 -10.05
C ILE A 106 0.28 6.12 -9.20
N SER A 107 1.04 5.78 -8.17
CA SER A 107 0.71 4.69 -7.23
C SER A 107 -0.59 4.94 -6.49
N LEU A 108 -0.79 6.17 -5.98
CA LEU A 108 -2.05 6.58 -5.34
C LEU A 108 -3.22 6.46 -6.33
N ILE A 109 -3.11 7.06 -7.51
CA ILE A 109 -4.17 7.07 -8.53
C ILE A 109 -4.53 5.65 -8.97
N MET A 110 -3.54 4.81 -9.27
CA MET A 110 -3.78 3.43 -9.67
C MET A 110 -4.48 2.64 -8.57
N THR A 111 -4.04 2.81 -7.32
CA THR A 111 -4.67 2.15 -6.17
C THR A 111 -6.14 2.57 -6.02
N ASP A 112 -6.42 3.87 -6.07
CA ASP A 112 -7.79 4.38 -6.00
C ASP A 112 -8.66 3.85 -7.15
N MET A 113 -8.14 3.85 -8.38
CA MET A 113 -8.86 3.34 -9.55
C MET A 113 -9.27 1.88 -9.41
N VAL A 114 -8.38 1.02 -8.90
CA VAL A 114 -8.66 -0.42 -8.80
C VAL A 114 -9.46 -0.79 -7.56
N VAL A 115 -9.34 -0.02 -6.47
CA VAL A 115 -10.05 -0.31 -5.21
C VAL A 115 -11.44 0.33 -5.18
N ASN A 116 -11.58 1.59 -5.60
CA ASN A 116 -12.80 2.37 -5.45
C ASN A 116 -13.58 2.56 -6.77
N HIS A 117 -12.90 2.48 -7.92
CA HIS A 117 -13.50 2.76 -9.23
C HIS A 117 -13.54 1.55 -10.20
N SER A 118 -13.30 0.34 -9.69
CA SER A 118 -13.17 -0.88 -10.50
C SER A 118 -14.44 -1.35 -11.22
N SER A 119 -15.60 -0.74 -10.97
CA SER A 119 -16.88 -1.09 -11.62
C SER A 119 -16.96 -0.73 -13.12
N LYS A 120 -16.05 0.09 -13.66
CA LYS A 120 -16.19 0.65 -15.02
C LYS A 120 -14.92 0.73 -15.90
N VAL A 121 -13.73 0.48 -15.37
CA VAL A 121 -12.48 0.85 -16.09
C VAL A 121 -12.13 -0.12 -17.23
N PHE A 122 -12.59 -1.38 -17.19
CA PHE A 122 -12.24 -2.39 -18.20
C PHE A 122 -13.43 -3.29 -18.55
N LYS A 123 -14.48 -2.72 -19.13
CA LYS A 123 -15.48 -3.49 -19.89
C LYS A 123 -15.24 -3.33 -21.38
#